data_AF-A0A2V6P126-F1
#
_entry.id   AF-A0A2V6P126-F1
#
_cell.length_a   1.000
_cell.length_b   1.000
_cell.length_c   1.000
_cell.angle_alpha   90.00
_cell.angle_beta   90.00
_cell.angle_gamma   90.00
#
_symmetry.space_group_name_H-M   'P 1'
#
loop_
_entity.id
_entity.type
_entity.pdbx_description
1 polymer ?
#
loop_
_entity_poly.entity_id
_entity_poly.type
_entity_poly.pdbx_seq_one_letter_code
_entity_poly.pdbx_strand_id
1 'polypeptide(L)'
;MWAMAVNKAGSLEREAVIKALESGLKFKSPEGEITLNPQSHHVVHTVHLAKVNKKRGFSIIKTFPDVSPTDTMQVCDLIKNPNQATQYTPKF
;
A
#
# COMPACT_ATOMS: atom_id res chain seq x y z
N MET A 1 3.51 3.49 9.18
CA MET A 1 4.41 3.71 8.02
C MET A 1 5.06 5.10 8.03
N TRP A 2 4.31 6.21 8.09
CA TRP A 2 4.90 7.57 8.09
C TRP A 2 6.04 7.76 9.10
N ALA A 3 5.83 7.40 10.37
CA ALA A 3 6.88 7.51 11.39
C ALA A 3 8.14 6.69 11.07
N MET A 4 7.99 5.54 10.40
CA MET A 4 9.14 4.74 9.95
C MET A 4 9.93 5.46 8.87
N ALA A 5 9.24 6.11 7.93
CA ALA A 5 9.88 6.91 6.89
C ALA A 5 10.60 8.12 7.48
N VAL A 6 9.97 8.84 8.42
CA VAL A 6 10.60 9.95 9.15
C VAL A 6 11.86 9.49 9.89
N ASN A 7 11.77 8.39 10.64
CA ASN A 7 12.92 7.84 11.38
C ASN A 7 14.04 7.41 10.42
N LYS A 8 13.70 6.82 9.27
CA LYS A 8 14.66 6.45 8.23
C LYS A 8 15.28 7.69 7.55
N ALA A 9 14.50 8.73 7.33
CA ALA A 9 14.94 9.99 6.74
C ALA A 9 15.76 10.85 7.72
N GLY A 10 15.59 10.66 9.03
CA GLY A 10 16.15 11.53 10.06
C GLY A 10 15.60 12.95 10.00
N SER A 11 14.43 13.15 9.38
CA SER A 11 13.88 14.48 9.08
C SER A 11 12.36 14.42 8.87
N LEU A 12 11.71 15.56 9.09
CA LEU A 12 10.30 15.81 8.74
C LEU A 12 10.15 16.46 7.37
N GLU A 13 11.25 16.80 6.70
CA GLU A 13 11.24 17.42 5.38
C GLU A 13 10.56 16.52 4.34
N ARG A 14 9.59 17.08 3.61
CA ARG A 14 8.68 16.36 2.73
C ARG A 14 9.41 15.42 1.77
N GLU A 15 10.38 15.94 1.02
CA GLU A 15 11.10 15.17 0.00
C GLU A 15 11.95 14.04 0.59
N ALA A 16 12.54 14.28 1.77
CA ALA A 16 13.31 13.27 2.48
C ALA A 16 12.41 12.11 2.94
N VAL A 17 11.22 12.43 3.43
CA VAL A 17 10.22 11.44 3.86
C VAL A 17 9.67 10.66 2.65
N ILE A 18 9.38 11.33 1.53
CA ILE A 18 8.92 10.67 0.29
C ILE A 18 9.98 9.68 -0.20
N LYS A 19 11.25 10.12 -0.31
CA LYS A 19 12.35 9.23 -0.72
C LYS A 19 12.51 8.03 0.22
N ALA A 20 12.30 8.22 1.52
CA ALA A 20 12.34 7.13 2.49
C ALA A 20 11.16 6.15 2.32
N LEU A 21 9.95 6.64 2.03
CA LEU A 21 8.80 5.80 1.67
C LEU A 21 9.11 4.98 0.41
N GLU A 22 9.56 5.66 -0.66
CA GLU A 22 9.87 5.08 -1.98
C GLU A 22 11.05 4.09 -1.99
N SER A 23 11.76 3.94 -0.87
CA SER A 23 12.73 2.86 -0.69
C SER A 23 12.10 1.45 -0.58
N GLY A 24 10.76 1.36 -0.57
CA GLY A 24 10.02 0.10 -0.45
C GLY A 24 9.91 -0.38 0.99
N LEU A 25 9.51 0.53 1.90
CA LEU A 25 9.37 0.19 3.33
C LEU A 25 8.47 -1.03 3.55
N LYS A 26 8.85 -1.84 4.53
CA LYS A 26 8.13 -3.03 4.95
C LYS A 26 7.89 -3.03 6.45
N PHE A 27 6.73 -3.52 6.88
CA PHE A 27 6.46 -3.72 8.31
C PHE A 27 5.52 -4.90 8.55
N LYS A 28 5.63 -5.48 9.74
CA LYS A 28 4.70 -6.52 10.21
C LYS A 28 3.46 -5.86 10.80
N SER A 29 2.31 -6.29 10.33
CA SER A 29 1.00 -5.85 10.80
C SER A 29 0.16 -7.06 11.24
N PRO A 30 -1.01 -6.86 11.89
CA PRO A 30 -1.90 -7.97 12.23
C PRO A 30 -2.37 -8.80 11.03
N GLU A 31 -2.42 -8.22 9.82
CA GLU A 31 -2.79 -8.92 8.57
C GLU A 31 -1.62 -9.63 7.88
N GLY A 32 -0.38 -9.47 8.39
CA GLY A 32 0.84 -9.99 7.78
C GLY A 32 1.85 -8.89 7.44
N GLU A 33 2.84 -9.22 6.60
CA GLU A 33 3.78 -8.23 6.09
C GLU A 33 3.07 -7.29 5.12
N ILE A 34 3.30 -5.99 5.28
CA ILE A 34 2.85 -4.94 4.36
C ILE A 34 4.11 -4.35 3.73
N THR A 35 4.12 -4.24 2.40
CA THR A 35 5.21 -3.62 1.64
C THR A 35 4.68 -2.43 0.84
N LEU A 36 5.34 -1.27 0.90
CA LEU A 36 5.01 -0.16 0.00
C LEU A 36 5.55 -0.44 -1.42
N ASN A 37 4.68 -0.31 -2.42
CA ASN A 37 5.10 -0.25 -3.82
C ASN A 37 5.50 1.20 -4.16
N PRO A 38 6.78 1.47 -4.48
CA PRO A 38 7.25 2.85 -4.68
C PRO A 38 6.72 3.49 -5.96
N GLN A 39 6.42 2.70 -7.00
CA GLN A 39 5.92 3.22 -8.27
C GLN A 39 4.55 3.88 -8.12
N SER A 40 3.63 3.26 -7.38
CA SER A 40 2.23 3.69 -7.29
C SER A 40 1.84 4.24 -5.92
N HIS A 41 2.77 4.22 -4.95
CA HIS A 41 2.54 4.52 -3.52
C HIS A 41 1.43 3.69 -2.85
N HIS A 42 0.94 2.62 -3.50
CA HIS A 42 0.04 1.66 -2.90
C HIS A 42 0.82 0.64 -2.05
N VAL A 43 0.11 -0.17 -1.27
CA VAL A 43 0.71 -1.28 -0.53
C VAL A 43 0.42 -2.62 -1.18
N VAL A 44 1.38 -3.53 -1.08
CA VAL A 44 1.20 -4.96 -1.25
C VAL A 44 0.82 -5.52 0.12
N HIS A 45 -0.36 -6.14 0.21
CA HIS A 45 -0.89 -6.64 1.48
C HIS A 45 -1.90 -7.76 1.30
N THR A 46 -2.26 -8.43 2.41
CA THR A 46 -3.22 -9.52 2.40
C THR A 46 -4.66 -9.01 2.34
N VAL A 47 -5.48 -9.59 1.46
CA VAL A 47 -6.91 -9.29 1.33
C VAL A 47 -7.74 -10.49 1.77
N HIS A 48 -8.81 -10.24 2.52
CA HIS A 48 -9.73 -11.28 2.98
C HIS A 48 -11.13 -11.11 2.37
N LEU A 49 -11.66 -12.19 1.78
CA LEU A 49 -13.08 -12.30 1.50
C LEU A 49 -13.78 -12.85 2.74
N ALA A 50 -14.69 -12.08 3.32
CA ALA A 50 -15.37 -12.45 4.56
C ALA A 50 -16.89 -12.32 4.47
N LYS A 51 -17.59 -13.09 5.29
CA LYS A 51 -19.04 -13.04 5.49
C LYS A 51 -19.37 -12.59 6.89
N VAL A 52 -20.36 -11.71 7.02
CA VAL A 52 -20.90 -11.29 8.32
C VAL A 52 -21.54 -12.50 9.03
N ASN A 53 -21.27 -12.66 10.32
CA ASN A 53 -21.75 -13.77 11.12
C ASN A 53 -22.72 -13.34 12.24
N LYS A 54 -23.37 -14.34 12.88
CA LYS A 54 -24.39 -14.11 13.92
C LYS A 54 -23.85 -13.42 15.19
N LYS A 55 -22.52 -13.41 15.39
CA LYS A 55 -21.87 -12.75 16.52
C LYS A 55 -21.52 -11.29 16.21
N ARG A 56 -22.10 -10.70 15.17
CA ARG A 56 -21.81 -9.33 14.69
C ARG A 56 -20.34 -9.13 14.31
N GLY A 57 -19.68 -10.20 13.85
CA GLY A 57 -18.30 -10.17 13.37
C GLY A 57 -18.20 -10.73 11.95
N PHE A 58 -16.97 -10.97 11.52
CA PHE A 58 -16.66 -11.54 10.20
C PHE A 58 -16.13 -12.96 10.33
N SER A 59 -16.57 -13.84 9.44
CA SER A 59 -15.98 -15.15 9.20
C SER A 59 -15.24 -15.08 7.86
N ILE A 60 -13.92 -15.31 7.89
CA ILE A 60 -13.09 -15.32 6.68
C ILE A 60 -13.44 -16.55 5.85
N ILE A 61 -13.83 -16.33 4.59
CA ILE A 61 -14.14 -17.38 3.61
C ILE A 61 -12.89 -17.72 2.81
N LYS A 62 -12.11 -16.70 2.44
CA LYS A 62 -10.88 -16.86 1.64
C LYS A 62 -9.88 -15.76 1.96
N THR A 63 -8.60 -16.12 1.89
CA THR A 63 -7.47 -15.21 2.04
C THR A 63 -6.68 -15.16 0.74
N PHE A 64 -6.31 -13.96 0.34
CA PHE A 64 -5.44 -13.67 -0.79
C PHE A 64 -4.19 -12.99 -0.25
N PRO A 65 -3.07 -13.71 -0.07
CA PRO A 65 -1.84 -13.12 0.48
C PRO A 65 -1.18 -12.20 -0.55
N ASP A 66 -0.51 -11.15 -0.05
CA ASP A 66 0.41 -10.30 -0.81
C ASP A 66 -0.16 -9.76 -2.14
N VAL A 67 -1.42 -9.31 -2.13
CA VAL A 67 -2.10 -8.77 -3.31
C VAL A 67 -1.40 -7.48 -3.73
N SER A 68 -0.93 -7.47 -4.97
CA SER A 68 -0.24 -6.33 -5.57
C SER A 68 -1.21 -5.40 -6.31
N PRO A 69 -0.92 -4.09 -6.41
CA PRO A 69 -1.75 -3.10 -7.10
C PRO A 69 -1.55 -3.16 -8.63
N THR A 70 -1.76 -4.33 -9.24
CA THR A 70 -1.39 -4.61 -10.64
C THR A 70 -2.03 -3.66 -11.64
N ASP A 71 -3.30 -3.30 -11.44
CA ASP A 71 -4.03 -2.46 -12.38
C ASP A 71 -3.53 -1.01 -12.33
N THR A 72 -3.37 -0.45 -11.13
CA THR A 72 -2.86 0.92 -10.95
C THR A 72 -1.42 1.06 -11.43
N MET A 73 -0.59 0.03 -11.24
CA MET A 73 0.80 0.02 -11.73
C MET A 73 0.91 0.09 -13.27
N GLN A 74 -0.15 -0.18 -14.02
CA GLN A 74 -0.14 -0.02 -15.48
C GLN A 74 -0.32 1.43 -15.93
N VAL A 75 -0.92 2.28 -15.09
CA VAL A 75 -1.35 3.64 -15.47
C VAL A 75 -0.76 4.74 -14.59
N CYS A 76 -0.11 4.38 -13.48
CA CYS A 76 0.48 5.30 -12.51
C CYS A 76 1.95 4.99 -12.26
N ASP A 77 2.77 6.03 -12.36
CA ASP A 77 4.19 5.98 -12.02
C ASP A 77 4.58 7.31 -11.38
N LEU A 78 4.50 7.37 -10.06
CA LEU A 78 4.81 8.55 -9.24
C LEU A 78 6.31 8.80 -9.09
N ILE A 79 7.14 7.79 -9.38
CA ILE A 79 8.59 7.98 -9.48
C ILE A 79 8.91 8.80 -10.74
N LYS A 80 8.27 8.49 -11.87
CA LYS A 80 8.42 9.25 -13.11
C LYS A 80 7.63 10.56 -13.10
N ASN A 81 6.42 10.56 -12.54
CA ASN A 81 5.47 11.68 -12.57
C ASN A 81 4.94 11.98 -11.16
N PRO A 82 5.75 12.61 -10.28
CA PRO A 82 5.41 12.77 -8.86
C PRO A 82 4.17 13.64 -8.58
N ASN A 83 3.76 14.46 -9.56
CA ASN A 83 2.58 15.32 -9.46
C ASN A 83 1.34 14.72 -10.15
N GLN A 84 1.40 13.45 -10.57
CA GLN A 84 0.26 12.78 -11.19
C GLN A 84 -0.90 12.67 -10.18
N ALA A 85 -2.03 13.30 -10.51
CA ALA A 85 -3.21 13.35 -9.65
C ALA A 85 -4.50 12.90 -10.38
N THR A 86 -4.35 12.20 -11.49
CA THR A 86 -5.47 11.69 -12.29
C THR A 86 -6.13 10.51 -11.60
N GLN A 87 -7.46 10.54 -11.45
CA GLN A 87 -8.23 9.38 -11.03
C GLN A 87 -8.49 8.46 -12.22
N TYR A 88 -8.07 7.20 -12.09
CA TYR A 88 -8.26 6.16 -13.11
C TYR A 88 -9.47 5.28 -12.79
N THR A 89 -10.17 4.84 -13.83
CA THR A 89 -11.24 3.85 -13.72
C THR A 89 -10.70 2.49 -14.17
N PRO A 90 -10.85 1.41 -13.36
CA PRO A 90 -10.50 0.07 -13.78
C PRO A 90 -11.25 -0.32 -15.06
N LYS A 91 -10.54 -0.96 -16.00
CA LYS A 91 -11.15 -1.54 -17.21
C LYS A 91 -11.17 -3.06 -17.02
N PHE A 92 -12.38 -3.62 -16.97
CA PHE A 92 -12.62 -5.06 -16.83
C PHE A 92 -12.88 -5.70 -18.19
#